data_AF-A0A3G6M7L7-F1
#
_entry.id   AF-A0A3G6M7L7-F1
#
_cell.length_a   1.000
_cell.length_b   1.000
_cell.length_c   1.000
_cell.angle_alpha   90.00
_cell.angle_beta   90.00
_cell.angle_gamma   90.00
#
_symmetry.space_group_name_H-M   'P 1'
#
loop_
_entity.id
_entity.type
_entity.pdbx_description
1 polymer ?
#
loop_
_entity_poly.entity_id
_entity_poly.type
_entity_poly.pdbx_seq_one_letter_code
_entity_poly.pdbx_strand_id
1 'polypeptide(L)'
;MKEIDLQVFTASFDKIEDLRNQDFILVSVSGKVIGEIEHKEEVEAFRGFSTYRMRYHKQAQDYLSCYTLYRQKLEKKGIEKILGQLEDLKLKHNKSKIVLLGYGNENEFDYRHIFAAFLQENSFNAPEYPDPIDMTIQRKLWQYDPYREAGHDNLTDEYVGETLEKVKFIFAKTIPDNPHHYTLRKDFGNDEKFLSIVRHIRFFGKLEEFGGMIFRCFYWKNHKYHTHPVDILDTDTDLINRHRIE
;
A
#
# COMPACT_ATOMS: atom_id res chain seq x y z
N MET A 1 -12.62 -23.29 -19.14
CA MET A 1 -13.10 -22.48 -17.99
C MET A 1 -14.61 -22.64 -17.93
N LYS A 2 -15.18 -22.98 -16.76
CA LYS A 2 -16.64 -22.94 -16.58
C LYS A 2 -17.09 -21.48 -16.73
N GLU A 3 -18.16 -21.26 -17.47
CA GLU A 3 -18.79 -19.94 -17.60
C GLU A 3 -19.29 -19.52 -16.22
N ILE A 4 -18.67 -18.49 -15.65
CA ILE A 4 -19.04 -17.98 -14.33
C ILE A 4 -20.15 -16.96 -14.55
N ASP A 5 -21.39 -17.34 -14.22
CA ASP A 5 -22.53 -16.41 -14.15
C ASP A 5 -22.41 -15.56 -12.87
N LEU A 6 -21.42 -14.68 -12.84
CA LEU A 6 -21.13 -13.75 -11.75
C LEU A 6 -20.72 -12.42 -12.34
N GLN A 7 -21.47 -11.38 -12.00
CA GLN A 7 -21.15 -10.01 -12.40
C GLN A 7 -20.43 -9.33 -11.24
N VAL A 8 -19.25 -8.76 -11.52
CA VAL A 8 -18.48 -8.01 -10.53
C VAL A 8 -18.41 -6.57 -10.97
N PHE A 9 -18.55 -5.65 -10.02
CA PHE A 9 -18.45 -4.22 -10.20
C PHE A 9 -17.50 -3.65 -9.14
N THR A 10 -17.08 -2.40 -9.31
CA THR A 10 -16.41 -1.63 -8.27
C THR A 10 -17.21 -0.39 -7.93
N ALA A 11 -17.18 0.04 -6.66
CA ALA A 11 -17.80 1.29 -6.22
C ALA A 11 -17.10 1.83 -4.97
N SER A 12 -17.33 3.10 -4.65
CA SER A 12 -16.93 3.66 -3.36
C SER A 12 -17.91 3.27 -2.25
N PHE A 13 -17.43 3.30 -1.00
CA PHE A 13 -18.26 3.11 0.19
C PHE A 13 -19.38 4.15 0.33
N ASP A 14 -19.26 5.33 -0.30
CA ASP A 14 -20.33 6.34 -0.32
C ASP A 14 -21.60 5.83 -1.02
N LYS A 15 -21.49 4.78 -1.86
CA LYS A 15 -22.62 4.15 -2.57
C LYS A 15 -23.26 3.00 -1.81
N ILE A 16 -22.83 2.67 -0.58
CA ILE A 16 -23.37 1.51 0.16
C ILE A 16 -24.90 1.58 0.27
N GLU A 17 -25.46 2.73 0.62
CA GLU A 17 -26.91 2.88 0.82
C GLU A 17 -27.70 2.65 -0.48
N ASP A 18 -27.20 3.12 -1.62
CA ASP A 18 -27.83 2.90 -2.92
C ASP A 18 -27.69 1.43 -3.36
N LEU A 19 -26.54 0.81 -3.08
CA LEU A 19 -26.19 -0.52 -3.55
C LEU A 19 -26.82 -1.64 -2.75
N ARG A 20 -27.03 -1.48 -1.44
CA ARG A 20 -27.69 -2.51 -0.60
C ARG A 20 -29.15 -2.74 -0.97
N ASN A 21 -29.80 -1.70 -1.49
CA ASN A 21 -31.17 -1.76 -2.02
C ASN A 21 -31.23 -2.38 -3.42
N GLN A 22 -30.07 -2.60 -4.04
CA GLN A 22 -29.90 -3.29 -5.30
C GLN A 22 -29.34 -4.69 -4.99
N ASP A 23 -29.59 -5.69 -5.84
CA ASP A 23 -29.30 -7.11 -5.55
C ASP A 23 -27.79 -7.47 -5.56
N PHE A 24 -26.96 -6.65 -4.91
CA PHE A 24 -25.51 -6.82 -4.77
C PHE A 24 -25.14 -7.52 -3.47
N ILE A 25 -24.01 -8.21 -3.53
CA ILE A 25 -23.20 -8.57 -2.37
C ILE A 25 -22.14 -7.47 -2.22
N LEU A 26 -22.12 -6.82 -1.07
CA LEU A 26 -21.18 -5.74 -0.75
C LEU A 26 -19.87 -6.33 -0.21
N VAL A 27 -18.74 -6.06 -0.86
CA VAL A 27 -17.46 -6.69 -0.50
C VAL A 27 -16.34 -5.65 -0.42
N SER A 28 -15.82 -5.39 0.78
CA SER A 28 -14.64 -4.55 0.97
C SER A 28 -13.36 -5.25 0.52
N VAL A 29 -12.61 -4.59 -0.38
CA VAL A 29 -11.28 -5.04 -0.81
C VAL A 29 -10.15 -4.45 0.04
N SER A 30 -10.47 -3.66 1.06
CA SER A 30 -9.52 -3.06 2.00
C SER A 30 -9.45 -3.78 3.35
N GLY A 31 -10.18 -4.90 3.50
CA GLY A 31 -10.35 -5.63 4.76
C GLY A 31 -11.61 -5.19 5.52
N LYS A 32 -11.62 -5.35 6.85
CA LYS A 32 -12.79 -4.94 7.66
C LYS A 32 -13.03 -3.44 7.49
N VAL A 33 -14.29 -3.06 7.25
CA VAL A 33 -14.70 -1.65 7.17
C VAL A 33 -14.59 -1.03 8.56
N ILE A 34 -13.91 0.11 8.66
CA ILE A 34 -13.63 0.83 9.90
C ILE A 34 -14.09 2.28 9.71
N GLY A 35 -14.50 2.93 10.80
CA GLY A 35 -14.99 4.32 10.79
C GLY A 35 -16.51 4.41 10.85
N GLU A 36 -17.01 5.63 10.65
CA GLU A 36 -18.42 6.00 10.67
C GLU A 36 -19.05 5.82 9.28
N ILE A 37 -19.05 4.58 8.80
CA ILE A 37 -19.72 4.18 7.55
C ILE A 37 -21.02 3.48 7.93
N GLU A 38 -22.14 3.98 7.41
CA GLU A 38 -23.46 3.38 7.58
C GLU A 38 -23.51 2.00 6.92
N HIS A 39 -24.25 1.06 7.53
CA HIS A 39 -24.45 -0.30 7.02
C HIS A 39 -23.16 -1.12 6.80
N LYS A 40 -22.05 -0.73 7.44
CA LYS A 40 -20.76 -1.43 7.34
C LYS A 40 -20.80 -2.90 7.79
N GLU A 41 -21.77 -3.28 8.60
CA GLU A 41 -22.03 -4.64 9.05
C GLU A 41 -22.57 -5.56 7.94
N GLU A 42 -23.15 -4.99 6.88
CA GLU A 42 -23.63 -5.71 5.69
C GLU A 42 -22.49 -5.96 4.68
N VAL A 43 -21.31 -5.38 4.92
CA VAL A 43 -20.15 -5.47 4.01
C VAL A 43 -19.23 -6.63 4.41
N GLU A 44 -19.06 -7.58 3.51
CA GLU A 44 -18.11 -8.68 3.64
C GLU A 44 -16.68 -8.18 3.48
N ALA A 45 -15.73 -8.73 4.24
CA ALA A 45 -14.31 -8.45 4.03
C ALA A 45 -13.70 -9.48 3.07
N PHE A 46 -13.11 -9.03 1.97
CA PHE A 46 -12.37 -9.93 1.08
C PHE A 46 -11.11 -10.45 1.78
N ARG A 47 -11.03 -11.77 1.98
CA ARG A 47 -10.05 -12.35 2.90
C ARG A 47 -8.63 -12.24 2.34
N GLY A 48 -7.71 -11.76 3.18
CA GLY A 48 -6.28 -11.64 2.87
C GLY A 48 -5.86 -10.26 2.31
N PHE A 49 -6.79 -9.31 2.17
CA PHE A 49 -6.51 -7.99 1.58
C PHE A 49 -6.67 -6.82 2.54
N SER A 50 -6.37 -7.03 3.83
CA SER A 50 -6.30 -5.89 4.75
C SER A 50 -5.22 -4.89 4.31
N THR A 51 -5.62 -3.63 4.22
CA THR A 51 -4.75 -2.49 3.87
C THR A 51 -4.29 -1.71 5.10
N TYR A 52 -4.59 -2.19 6.32
CA TYR A 52 -4.28 -1.49 7.59
C TYR A 52 -2.82 -1.06 7.72
N ARG A 53 -1.87 -1.90 7.28
CA ARG A 53 -0.42 -1.59 7.33
C ARG A 53 0.01 -0.58 6.25
N MET A 54 -0.75 -0.45 5.17
CA MET A 54 -0.48 0.51 4.09
C MET A 54 -0.97 1.92 4.41
N ARG A 55 -1.69 2.13 5.52
CA ARG A 55 -2.23 3.46 5.89
C ARG A 55 -1.17 4.56 5.94
N TYR A 56 0.06 4.21 6.36
CA TYR A 56 1.16 5.16 6.48
C TYR A 56 1.60 5.66 5.11
N HIS A 57 1.72 4.75 4.13
CA HIS A 57 1.97 5.13 2.74
C HIS A 57 0.83 5.96 2.16
N LYS A 58 -0.43 5.59 2.43
CA LYS A 58 -1.59 6.36 1.95
C LYS A 58 -1.59 7.78 2.54
N GLN A 59 -1.30 7.93 3.83
CA GLN A 59 -1.17 9.22 4.51
C GLN A 59 -0.03 10.07 3.93
N ALA A 60 1.12 9.44 3.64
CA ALA A 60 2.26 10.08 2.99
C ALA A 60 2.09 10.28 1.47
N GLN A 61 0.93 9.91 0.90
CA GLN A 61 0.65 9.93 -0.55
C GLN A 61 1.65 9.12 -1.41
N ASP A 62 2.32 8.15 -0.81
CA ASP A 62 3.20 7.19 -1.47
C ASP A 62 2.37 6.06 -2.09
N TYR A 63 1.61 6.43 -3.13
CA TYR A 63 0.71 5.52 -3.83
C TYR A 63 1.44 4.46 -4.64
N LEU A 64 2.68 4.73 -5.08
CA LEU A 64 3.56 3.73 -5.67
C LEU A 64 3.77 2.55 -4.71
N SER A 65 4.18 2.80 -3.46
CA SER A 65 4.34 1.73 -2.47
C SER A 65 3.04 1.02 -2.13
N CYS A 66 1.92 1.75 -2.06
CA CYS A 66 0.59 1.16 -1.87
C CYS A 66 0.23 0.21 -3.02
N TYR A 67 0.44 0.66 -4.27
CA TYR A 67 0.22 -0.12 -5.48
C TYR A 67 1.10 -1.36 -5.51
N THR A 68 2.41 -1.20 -5.35
CA THR A 68 3.39 -2.31 -5.39
C THR A 68 2.99 -3.42 -4.43
N LEU A 69 2.71 -3.07 -3.17
CA LEU A 69 2.39 -4.08 -2.16
C LEU A 69 1.03 -4.74 -2.40
N TYR A 70 0.02 -3.95 -2.75
CA TYR A 70 -1.32 -4.50 -2.99
C TYR A 70 -1.34 -5.40 -4.22
N ARG A 71 -0.62 -5.01 -5.27
CA ARG A 71 -0.42 -5.79 -6.48
C ARG A 71 0.28 -7.12 -6.20
N GLN A 72 1.39 -7.09 -5.45
CA GLN A 72 2.09 -8.30 -5.01
C GLN A 72 1.17 -9.24 -4.22
N LYS A 73 0.28 -8.72 -3.37
CA LYS A 73 -0.73 -9.54 -2.66
C LYS A 73 -1.72 -10.22 -3.61
N LEU A 74 -2.20 -9.50 -4.63
CA LEU A 74 -3.11 -10.05 -5.66
C LEU A 74 -2.41 -11.18 -6.42
N GLU A 75 -1.19 -10.92 -6.91
CA GLU A 75 -0.38 -11.89 -7.65
C GLU A 75 -0.06 -13.13 -6.81
N LYS A 76 0.36 -12.94 -5.54
CA LYS A 76 0.65 -14.03 -4.60
C LYS A 76 -0.58 -14.89 -4.31
N LYS A 77 -1.77 -14.28 -4.22
CA LYS A 77 -3.01 -15.06 -4.03
C LYS A 77 -3.39 -15.80 -5.32
N GLY A 78 -3.20 -15.16 -6.47
CA GLY A 78 -3.51 -15.70 -7.78
C GLY A 78 -4.99 -15.60 -8.14
N ILE A 79 -5.28 -15.46 -9.43
CA ILE A 79 -6.63 -15.23 -9.95
C ILE A 79 -7.60 -16.35 -9.58
N GLU A 80 -7.18 -17.62 -9.65
CA GLU A 80 -8.05 -18.78 -9.36
C GLU A 80 -8.61 -18.74 -7.93
N LYS A 81 -7.77 -18.43 -6.94
CA LYS A 81 -8.20 -18.31 -5.54
C LYS A 81 -9.04 -17.05 -5.29
N ILE A 82 -8.81 -16.00 -6.07
CA ILE A 82 -9.64 -14.78 -6.01
C ILE A 82 -11.04 -15.10 -6.53
N LEU A 83 -11.15 -15.67 -7.73
CA LEU A 83 -12.43 -16.04 -8.33
C LEU A 83 -13.18 -17.09 -7.51
N GLY A 84 -12.47 -18.10 -6.97
CA GLY A 84 -13.08 -19.08 -6.06
C GLY A 84 -13.72 -18.44 -4.83
N GLN A 85 -13.07 -17.42 -4.25
CA GLN A 85 -13.61 -16.71 -3.09
C GLN A 85 -14.82 -15.82 -3.44
N LEU A 86 -14.87 -15.28 -4.66
CA LEU A 86 -16.04 -14.57 -5.16
C LEU A 86 -17.22 -15.52 -5.41
N GLU A 87 -16.96 -16.71 -5.95
CA GLU A 87 -17.99 -17.74 -6.13
C GLU A 87 -18.52 -18.27 -4.78
N ASP A 88 -17.65 -18.43 -3.77
CA ASP A 88 -18.07 -18.78 -2.41
C ASP A 88 -19.04 -17.74 -1.84
N LEU A 89 -18.80 -16.45 -2.09
CA LEU A 89 -19.69 -15.36 -1.66
C LEU A 89 -21.02 -15.39 -2.41
N LYS A 90 -20.99 -15.61 -3.72
CA LYS A 90 -22.18 -15.81 -4.56
C LYS A 90 -23.07 -16.93 -4.01
N LEU A 91 -22.48 -18.09 -3.69
CA LEU A 91 -23.20 -19.23 -3.12
C LEU A 91 -23.74 -18.93 -1.71
N LYS A 92 -22.94 -18.28 -0.85
CA LYS A 92 -23.33 -17.93 0.52
C LYS A 92 -24.55 -17.00 0.55
N HIS A 93 -24.58 -16.01 -0.33
CA HIS A 93 -25.61 -14.97 -0.35
C HIS A 93 -26.75 -15.26 -1.33
N ASN A 94 -26.61 -16.29 -2.18
CA ASN A 94 -27.56 -16.63 -3.24
C ASN A 94 -27.86 -15.43 -4.17
N LYS A 95 -26.81 -14.69 -4.55
CA LYS A 95 -26.88 -13.52 -5.45
C LYS A 95 -25.80 -13.62 -6.52
N SER A 96 -26.07 -13.10 -7.72
CA SER A 96 -25.15 -13.17 -8.87
C SER A 96 -24.36 -11.89 -9.13
N LYS A 97 -24.52 -10.85 -8.30
CA LYS A 97 -23.81 -9.58 -8.43
C LYS A 97 -22.98 -9.27 -7.20
N ILE A 98 -21.71 -8.95 -7.40
CA ILE A 98 -20.79 -8.49 -6.34
C ILE A 98 -20.33 -7.09 -6.68
N VAL A 99 -20.25 -6.22 -5.67
CA VAL A 99 -19.57 -4.94 -5.77
C VAL A 99 -18.36 -4.92 -4.83
N LEU A 100 -17.20 -4.65 -5.40
CA LEU A 100 -15.93 -4.50 -4.71
C LEU A 100 -15.78 -3.04 -4.26
N LEU A 101 -15.81 -2.85 -2.95
CA LEU A 101 -15.89 -1.55 -2.32
C LEU A 101 -14.54 -1.09 -1.76
N GLY A 102 -14.32 0.22 -1.81
CA GLY A 102 -13.19 0.90 -1.16
C GLY A 102 -13.54 2.33 -0.74
N TYR A 103 -12.58 3.04 -0.16
CA TYR A 103 -12.82 4.33 0.49
C TYR A 103 -12.75 5.55 -0.45
N GLY A 104 -11.99 5.45 -1.53
CA GLY A 104 -11.77 6.57 -2.46
C GLY A 104 -12.95 6.80 -3.39
N ASN A 105 -13.32 8.08 -3.52
CA ASN A 105 -14.37 8.54 -4.42
C ASN A 105 -13.80 8.87 -5.81
N GLU A 106 -14.59 8.61 -6.85
CA GLU A 106 -14.25 8.98 -8.23
C GLU A 106 -12.80 8.60 -8.61
N ASN A 107 -11.99 9.60 -8.99
CA ASN A 107 -10.60 9.45 -9.43
C ASN A 107 -9.57 9.51 -8.29
N GLU A 108 -9.99 9.47 -7.02
CA GLU A 108 -9.05 9.34 -5.90
C GLU A 108 -8.33 7.99 -5.94
N PHE A 109 -7.13 7.94 -5.34
CA PHE A 109 -6.42 6.68 -5.17
C PHE A 109 -7.24 5.70 -4.31
N ASP A 110 -7.52 4.51 -4.84
CA ASP A 110 -8.12 3.44 -4.07
C ASP A 110 -7.66 2.03 -4.51
N TYR A 111 -7.61 1.11 -3.56
CA TYR A 111 -7.21 -0.27 -3.79
C TYR A 111 -8.19 -1.05 -4.67
N ARG A 112 -9.48 -0.66 -4.70
CA ARG A 112 -10.49 -1.26 -5.58
C ARG A 112 -10.13 -1.11 -7.06
N HIS A 113 -9.52 0.01 -7.43
CA HIS A 113 -9.07 0.27 -8.80
C HIS A 113 -7.90 -0.64 -9.21
N ILE A 114 -7.01 -0.93 -8.26
CA ILE A 114 -5.91 -1.89 -8.44
C ILE A 114 -6.47 -3.31 -8.60
N PHE A 115 -7.47 -3.66 -7.77
CA PHE A 115 -8.14 -4.95 -7.84
C PHE A 115 -8.85 -5.14 -9.20
N ALA A 116 -9.62 -4.15 -9.64
CA ALA A 116 -10.32 -4.15 -10.92
C ALA A 116 -9.34 -4.33 -12.10
N ALA A 117 -8.23 -3.59 -12.10
CA ALA A 117 -7.19 -3.73 -13.11
C ALA A 117 -6.58 -5.15 -13.12
N PHE A 118 -6.33 -5.74 -11.95
CA PHE A 118 -5.86 -7.13 -11.86
C PHE A 118 -6.86 -8.13 -12.44
N LEU A 119 -8.15 -7.98 -12.13
CA LEU A 119 -9.19 -8.82 -12.73
C LEU A 119 -9.23 -8.68 -14.25
N GLN A 120 -9.20 -7.44 -14.74
CA GLN A 120 -9.25 -7.13 -16.17
C GLN A 120 -8.06 -7.74 -16.93
N GLU A 121 -6.86 -7.66 -16.37
CA GLU A 121 -5.65 -8.28 -16.94
C GLU A 121 -5.73 -9.80 -16.97
N ASN A 122 -6.58 -10.41 -16.14
CA ASN A 122 -6.89 -11.84 -16.14
C ASN A 122 -8.22 -12.15 -16.85
N SER A 123 -8.64 -11.29 -17.80
CA SER A 123 -9.83 -11.47 -18.63
C SER A 123 -11.15 -11.53 -17.85
N PHE A 124 -11.20 -10.91 -16.67
CA PHE A 124 -12.42 -10.81 -15.86
C PHE A 124 -12.80 -9.35 -15.65
N ASN A 125 -13.96 -8.93 -16.17
CA ASN A 125 -14.35 -7.53 -16.11
C ASN A 125 -14.92 -7.15 -14.73
N ALA A 126 -14.55 -5.98 -14.23
CA ALA A 126 -15.06 -5.41 -13.00
C ALA A 126 -15.18 -3.89 -13.17
N PRO A 127 -16.15 -3.39 -13.95
CA PRO A 127 -16.28 -1.97 -14.21
C PRO A 127 -16.76 -1.21 -12.98
N GLU A 128 -16.42 0.07 -12.94
CA GLU A 128 -16.97 1.01 -11.98
C GLU A 128 -18.48 1.18 -12.16
N TYR A 129 -19.19 1.26 -11.04
CA TYR A 129 -20.63 1.48 -10.99
C TYR A 129 -20.99 2.51 -9.89
N PRO A 130 -21.95 3.42 -10.14
CA PRO A 130 -22.65 3.63 -11.41
C PRO A 130 -21.82 4.44 -12.43
N ASP A 131 -20.85 5.21 -11.95
CA ASP A 131 -20.15 6.22 -12.74
C ASP A 131 -18.75 5.74 -13.14
N PRO A 132 -18.40 5.63 -14.43
CA PRO A 132 -17.07 5.23 -14.86
C PRO A 132 -15.96 6.17 -14.34
N ILE A 133 -14.80 5.60 -14.02
CA ILE A 133 -13.58 6.36 -13.69
C ILE A 133 -12.52 6.31 -14.79
N ASP A 134 -11.62 7.29 -14.79
CA ASP A 134 -10.48 7.30 -15.71
C ASP A 134 -9.31 6.48 -15.14
N MET A 135 -9.18 5.24 -15.61
CA MET A 135 -8.07 4.35 -15.24
C MET A 135 -6.70 4.91 -15.63
N THR A 136 -6.61 5.89 -16.53
CA THR A 136 -5.36 6.58 -16.88
C THR A 136 -4.85 7.39 -15.69
N ILE A 137 -5.74 8.04 -14.93
CA ILE A 137 -5.39 8.79 -13.72
C ILE A 137 -4.84 7.83 -12.68
N GLN A 138 -5.53 6.70 -12.45
CA GLN A 138 -5.10 5.68 -11.50
C GLN A 138 -3.71 5.14 -11.85
N ARG A 139 -3.46 4.79 -13.11
CA ARG A 139 -2.15 4.31 -13.58
C ARG A 139 -1.04 5.33 -13.39
N LYS A 140 -1.32 6.63 -13.52
CA LYS A 140 -0.35 7.70 -13.21
C LYS A 140 -0.03 7.74 -11.70
N LEU A 141 -1.05 7.66 -10.84
CA LEU A 141 -0.85 7.63 -9.38
C LEU A 141 -0.01 6.42 -8.93
N TRP A 142 -0.18 5.27 -9.58
CA TRP A 142 0.58 4.05 -9.28
C TRP A 142 2.05 4.10 -9.70
N GLN A 143 2.41 5.02 -10.61
CA GLN A 143 3.77 5.18 -11.15
C GLN A 143 4.47 6.42 -10.59
N TYR A 144 3.72 7.34 -9.99
CA TYR A 144 4.26 8.56 -9.42
C TYR A 144 5.11 8.26 -8.18
N ASP A 145 6.37 8.70 -8.21
CA ASP A 145 7.29 8.62 -7.09
C ASP A 145 7.42 9.99 -6.41
N PRO A 146 6.72 10.24 -5.30
CA PRO A 146 6.71 11.55 -4.65
C PRO A 146 8.10 11.95 -4.13
N TYR A 147 8.93 10.99 -3.74
CA TYR A 147 10.25 11.29 -3.20
C TYR A 147 11.25 11.61 -4.31
N ARG A 148 11.09 11.02 -5.50
CA ARG A 148 11.86 11.42 -6.69
C ARG A 148 11.51 12.82 -7.15
N GLU A 149 10.23 13.18 -7.12
CA GLU A 149 9.77 14.54 -7.46
C GLU A 149 10.26 15.57 -6.44
N ALA A 150 10.17 15.26 -5.14
CA ALA A 150 10.62 16.14 -4.06
C ALA A 150 12.13 16.42 -4.09
N GLY A 151 12.92 15.50 -4.66
CA GLY A 151 14.37 15.64 -4.78
C GLY A 151 15.13 15.29 -3.50
N HIS A 152 16.40 15.67 -3.47
CA HIS A 152 17.30 15.47 -2.34
C HIS A 152 18.31 16.62 -2.27
N ASP A 153 19.07 16.69 -1.17
CA ASP A 153 19.99 17.82 -0.90
C ASP A 153 21.37 17.67 -1.58
N ASN A 154 21.43 17.02 -2.75
CA ASN A 154 22.65 16.79 -3.54
C ASN A 154 23.81 16.11 -2.77
N LEU A 155 23.50 15.35 -1.72
CA LEU A 155 24.48 14.51 -1.04
C LEU A 155 24.93 13.37 -1.96
N THR A 156 26.17 12.92 -1.81
CA THR A 156 26.67 11.71 -2.48
C THR A 156 26.37 10.47 -1.64
N ASP A 157 26.22 9.32 -2.31
CA ASP A 157 26.05 8.02 -1.63
C ASP A 157 27.18 7.75 -0.63
N GLU A 158 28.42 8.13 -0.98
CA GLU A 158 29.59 7.97 -0.12
C GLU A 158 29.51 8.83 1.13
N TYR A 159 29.16 10.12 1.00
CA TYR A 159 28.99 11.00 2.16
C TYR A 159 27.91 10.49 3.13
N VAL A 160 26.78 10.04 2.57
CA VAL A 160 25.66 9.51 3.35
C VAL A 160 26.06 8.21 4.04
N GLY A 161 26.63 7.28 3.28
CA GLY A 161 27.08 5.99 3.78
C GLY A 161 28.13 6.09 4.87
N GLU A 162 29.17 6.91 4.68
CA GLU A 162 30.19 7.14 5.69
C GLU A 162 29.66 7.84 6.94
N THR A 163 28.71 8.78 6.77
CA THR A 163 28.05 9.41 7.92
C THR A 163 27.32 8.34 8.72
N LEU A 164 26.52 7.50 8.07
CA LEU A 164 25.76 6.44 8.73
C LEU A 164 26.66 5.40 9.41
N GLU A 165 27.87 5.14 8.93
CA GLU A 165 28.81 4.26 9.64
C GLU A 165 29.34 4.85 10.95
N LYS A 166 29.45 6.17 11.05
CA LYS A 166 30.01 6.89 12.21
C LYS A 166 28.97 7.16 13.31
N VAL A 167 27.69 7.08 12.99
CA VAL A 167 26.60 7.38 13.92
C VAL A 167 26.36 6.20 14.88
N LYS A 168 25.93 6.51 16.12
CA LYS A 168 25.55 5.50 17.10
C LYS A 168 24.23 4.84 16.71
N PHE A 169 24.25 3.50 16.68
CA PHE A 169 23.09 2.66 16.43
C PHE A 169 22.70 1.88 17.69
N ILE A 170 21.40 1.83 17.96
CA ILE A 170 20.79 1.11 19.08
C ILE A 170 20.20 -0.18 18.54
N PHE A 171 20.56 -1.32 19.14
CA PHE A 171 20.00 -2.62 18.77
C PHE A 171 18.54 -2.73 19.21
N ALA A 172 17.64 -3.05 18.27
CA ALA A 172 16.22 -3.23 18.53
C ALA A 172 15.94 -4.59 19.18
N LYS A 173 16.12 -4.66 20.50
CA LYS A 173 15.96 -5.89 21.31
C LYS A 173 14.57 -6.54 21.23
N THR A 174 13.56 -5.79 20.80
CA THR A 174 12.15 -6.20 20.85
C THR A 174 11.71 -7.02 19.64
N ILE A 175 12.55 -7.18 18.60
CA ILE A 175 12.21 -7.95 17.40
C ILE A 175 13.29 -9.01 17.11
N PRO A 176 13.28 -10.16 17.82
CA PRO A 176 14.31 -11.21 17.68
C PRO A 176 14.41 -11.76 16.25
N ASP A 177 13.29 -11.91 15.56
CA ASP A 177 13.21 -12.51 14.22
C ASP A 177 13.58 -11.54 13.08
N ASN A 178 13.83 -10.27 13.39
CA ASN A 178 14.32 -9.27 12.44
C ASN A 178 15.32 -8.34 13.14
N PRO A 179 16.53 -8.85 13.45
CA PRO A 179 17.53 -8.08 14.16
C PRO A 179 17.91 -6.86 13.32
N HIS A 180 17.50 -5.69 13.79
CA HIS A 180 17.86 -4.42 13.18
C HIS A 180 18.36 -3.46 14.25
N HIS A 181 19.03 -2.43 13.78
CA HIS A 181 19.44 -1.31 14.61
C HIS A 181 18.72 -0.06 14.14
N TYR A 182 18.61 0.94 15.01
CA TYR A 182 18.12 2.25 14.62
C TYR A 182 18.98 3.35 15.23
N THR A 183 18.94 4.52 14.61
CA THR A 183 19.42 5.76 15.21
C THR A 183 18.27 6.76 15.27
N LEU A 184 18.22 7.58 16.32
CA LEU A 184 17.15 8.54 16.57
C LEU A 184 17.61 9.93 16.15
N ARG A 185 16.71 10.71 15.54
CA ARG A 185 16.95 12.10 15.12
C ARG A 185 17.52 12.96 16.27
N LYS A 186 16.93 12.85 17.46
CA LYS A 186 17.39 13.56 18.67
C LYS A 186 18.83 13.22 19.10
N ASP A 187 19.31 12.03 18.76
CA ASP A 187 20.65 11.55 19.12
C ASP A 187 21.65 11.70 17.95
N PHE A 188 21.19 12.18 16.79
CA PHE A 188 22.00 12.33 15.58
C PHE A 188 22.94 13.54 15.64
N GLY A 189 22.62 14.54 16.47
CA GLY A 189 23.45 15.71 16.75
C GLY A 189 23.36 16.86 15.73
N ASN A 190 22.71 16.65 14.58
CA ASN A 190 22.38 17.70 13.62
C ASN A 190 21.09 17.35 12.89
N ASP A 191 20.07 18.17 13.11
CA ASP A 191 18.71 17.93 12.66
C ASP A 191 18.55 18.03 11.14
N GLU A 192 19.05 19.12 10.55
CA GLU A 192 19.00 19.35 9.11
C GLU A 192 19.76 18.25 8.35
N LYS A 193 20.95 17.89 8.84
CA LYS A 193 21.75 16.81 8.25
C LYS A 193 21.03 15.46 8.33
N PHE A 194 20.33 15.19 9.44
CA PHE A 194 19.51 13.98 9.55
C PHE A 194 18.44 13.94 8.46
N LEU A 195 17.67 15.02 8.31
CA LEU A 195 16.61 15.09 7.30
C LEU A 195 17.15 15.03 5.87
N SER A 196 18.30 15.65 5.58
CA SER A 196 18.96 15.51 4.28
C SER A 196 19.35 14.07 3.95
N ILE A 197 19.78 13.30 4.96
CA ILE A 197 20.06 11.87 4.80
C ILE A 197 18.77 11.07 4.61
N VAL A 198 17.68 11.41 5.30
CA VAL A 198 16.37 10.79 5.09
C VAL A 198 15.90 10.98 3.64
N ARG A 199 15.98 12.21 3.12
CA ARG A 199 15.67 12.53 1.72
C ARG A 199 16.50 11.71 0.76
N HIS A 200 17.81 11.62 1.02
CA HIS A 200 18.71 10.80 0.21
C HIS A 200 18.30 9.32 0.21
N ILE A 201 17.98 8.76 1.38
CA ILE A 201 17.54 7.36 1.51
C ILE A 201 16.24 7.12 0.72
N ARG A 202 15.25 8.00 0.83
CA ARG A 202 13.96 7.86 0.15
C ARG A 202 14.08 8.10 -1.37
N PHE A 203 14.93 9.04 -1.78
CA PHE A 203 15.21 9.33 -3.18
C PHE A 203 15.91 8.15 -3.86
N PHE A 204 17.04 7.65 -3.33
CA PHE A 204 17.83 6.59 -3.97
C PHE A 204 17.43 5.16 -3.57
N GLY A 205 16.60 5.01 -2.54
CA GLY A 205 16.24 3.72 -1.99
C GLY A 205 15.47 2.83 -2.97
N LYS A 206 15.76 1.53 -2.94
CA LYS A 206 15.02 0.50 -3.67
C LYS A 206 13.78 0.08 -2.87
N LEU A 207 12.66 -0.16 -3.55
CA LEU A 207 11.45 -0.67 -2.91
C LEU A 207 11.63 -2.14 -2.51
N GLU A 208 11.43 -2.44 -1.23
CA GLU A 208 11.49 -3.80 -0.68
C GLU A 208 10.32 -4.09 0.25
N GLU A 209 9.75 -5.28 0.12
CA GLU A 209 8.73 -5.78 1.04
C GLU A 209 9.38 -6.45 2.26
N PHE A 210 9.07 -5.96 3.46
CA PHE A 210 9.27 -6.72 4.70
C PHE A 210 8.30 -6.23 5.77
N GLY A 211 7.97 -7.10 6.74
CA GLY A 211 6.98 -6.76 7.77
C GLY A 211 5.59 -6.42 7.22
N GLY A 212 5.25 -6.86 6.00
CA GLY A 212 3.98 -6.55 5.35
C GLY A 212 3.80 -5.07 4.99
N MET A 213 4.91 -4.36 4.75
CA MET A 213 5.00 -2.99 4.24
C MET A 213 6.08 -2.92 3.17
N ILE A 214 6.03 -1.89 2.32
CA ILE A 214 7.13 -1.57 1.41
C ILE A 214 8.01 -0.52 2.08
N PHE A 215 9.33 -0.66 1.96
CA PHE A 215 10.26 0.33 2.43
C PHE A 215 11.21 0.72 1.31
N ARG A 216 11.66 1.97 1.35
CA ARG A 216 12.75 2.46 0.50
C ARG A 216 14.07 2.19 1.21
N CYS A 217 14.82 1.25 0.67
CA CYS A 217 16.07 0.77 1.23
C CYS A 217 17.26 1.34 0.45
N PHE A 218 18.03 2.20 1.10
CA PHE A 218 19.33 2.65 0.61
C PHE A 218 20.41 1.64 1.01
N TYR A 219 21.28 1.30 0.07
CA TYR A 219 22.31 0.29 0.25
C TYR A 219 23.69 0.94 0.37
N TRP A 220 24.41 0.59 1.43
CA TRP A 220 25.81 0.99 1.59
C TRP A 220 26.62 -0.12 2.23
N LYS A 221 27.60 -0.64 1.47
CA LYS A 221 28.41 -1.82 1.82
C LYS A 221 27.49 -2.98 2.24
N ASN A 222 27.70 -3.53 3.44
CA ASN A 222 26.97 -4.69 3.96
C ASN A 222 25.72 -4.32 4.74
N HIS A 223 25.16 -3.12 4.53
CA HIS A 223 23.98 -2.66 5.24
C HIS A 223 22.94 -2.06 4.29
N LYS A 224 21.67 -2.25 4.63
CA LYS A 224 20.56 -1.49 4.09
C LYS A 224 19.96 -0.58 5.16
N TYR A 225 19.59 0.63 4.73
CA TYR A 225 19.05 1.69 5.57
C TYR A 225 17.68 2.08 5.08
N HIS A 226 16.73 2.28 5.99
CA HIS A 226 15.37 2.68 5.63
C HIS A 226 14.75 3.54 6.72
N THR A 227 13.70 4.28 6.36
CA THR A 227 12.88 5.06 7.27
C THR A 227 11.42 4.64 7.14
N HIS A 228 10.60 4.94 8.14
CA HIS A 228 9.15 4.77 8.01
C HIS A 228 8.58 5.83 7.06
N PRO A 229 7.55 5.51 6.26
CA PRO A 229 6.85 6.48 5.41
C PRO A 229 5.85 7.28 6.27
N VAL A 230 6.31 8.38 6.88
CA VAL A 230 5.50 9.18 7.82
C VAL A 230 4.80 10.33 7.11
N ASP A 231 5.55 11.09 6.30
CA ASP A 231 5.10 12.26 5.58
C ASP A 231 5.86 12.41 4.25
N ILE A 232 5.32 13.21 3.33
CA ILE A 232 5.91 13.42 1.99
C ILE A 232 7.13 14.35 1.99
N LEU A 233 7.27 15.22 2.99
CA LEU A 233 8.34 16.22 3.09
C LEU A 233 9.53 15.77 3.94
N ASP A 234 9.46 14.54 4.45
CA ASP A 234 10.40 13.89 5.35
C ASP A 234 10.55 14.56 6.73
N THR A 235 9.69 15.55 7.03
CA THR A 235 9.79 16.44 8.20
C THR A 235 9.48 15.78 9.53
N ASP A 236 8.66 14.72 9.53
CA ASP A 236 8.22 14.01 10.73
C ASP A 236 8.98 12.70 10.96
N THR A 237 10.10 12.51 10.25
CA THR A 237 10.92 11.30 10.40
C THR A 237 11.77 11.38 11.67
N ASP A 238 11.60 10.42 12.58
CA ASP A 238 12.31 10.40 13.87
C ASP A 238 13.46 9.40 13.94
N LEU A 239 13.53 8.45 13.01
CA LEU A 239 14.53 7.39 13.06
C LEU A 239 14.96 6.90 11.67
N ILE A 240 16.20 6.40 11.61
CA ILE A 240 16.73 5.64 10.49
C ILE A 240 17.07 4.24 11.00
N ASN A 241 16.47 3.23 10.38
CA ASN A 241 16.77 1.83 10.62
C ASN A 241 17.96 1.38 9.78
N ARG A 242 18.72 0.41 10.31
CA ARG A 242 19.84 -0.27 9.66
C ARG A 242 19.70 -1.77 9.86
N HIS A 243 19.82 -2.50 8.76
CA HIS A 243 19.86 -3.95 8.74
C HIS A 243 21.12 -4.43 8.02
N ARG A 244 21.75 -5.49 8.50
CA ARG A 244 22.91 -6.10 7.83
C ARG A 244 22.40 -6.96 6.68
N ILE A 245 23.07 -6.89 5.53
CA ILE A 245 22.78 -7.73 4.38
C ILE A 245 23.58 -9.02 4.57
N GLU A 246 22.91 -10.16 4.51
CA GLU A 246 23.53 -11.49 4.50
C GLU A 246 24.14 -11.83 3.14
#